data_AF-A0A950D673-F1
#
_entry.id   AF-A0A950D673-F1
#
_cell.length_a   1.000
_cell.length_b   1.000
_cell.length_c   1.000
_cell.angle_alpha   90.00
_cell.angle_beta   90.00
_cell.angle_gamma   90.00
#
_symmetry.space_group_name_H-M   'P 1'
#
loop_
_entity.id
_entity.type
_entity.pdbx_description
1 polymer ?
#
loop_
_entity_poly.entity_id
_entity_poly.type
_entity_poly.pdbx_seq_one_letter_code
_entity_poly.pdbx_strand_id
1 'polypeptide(L)'
;MGHRKLSRIAGEGIDLAKSLNSGQVFHWTQHGKGFVGAIDQRPCYLEQSGNQLLVSSDLIAEARRYLALDHRIDEIQRTFPDDPTLSAAVCYAGGIR
;
A
#
# COMPACT_ATOMS: atom_id res chain seq x y z
N MET A 1 20.09 -15.85 -3.45
CA MET A 1 18.80 -15.18 -3.69
C MET A 1 19.00 -14.20 -4.83
N GLY A 2 18.39 -14.41 -5.99
CA GLY A 2 18.60 -13.55 -7.15
C GLY A 2 18.13 -12.12 -6.88
N HIS A 3 18.95 -11.13 -7.24
CA HIS A 3 18.58 -9.71 -7.14
C HIS A 3 17.38 -9.44 -8.04
N ARG A 4 16.17 -9.34 -7.47
CA ARG A 4 14.97 -8.94 -8.21
C ARG A 4 15.11 -7.46 -8.55
N LYS A 5 14.93 -7.12 -9.83
CA LYS A 5 14.94 -5.72 -10.28
C LYS A 5 13.74 -4.99 -9.67
N LEU A 6 13.97 -3.76 -9.22
CA LEU A 6 12.92 -2.89 -8.70
C LEU A 6 12.54 -1.82 -9.73
N SER A 7 11.25 -1.50 -9.78
CA SER A 7 10.69 -0.41 -10.57
C SER A 7 9.93 0.57 -9.66
N ARG A 8 9.95 1.85 -10.02
CA ARG A 8 9.16 2.89 -9.34
C ARG A 8 7.78 2.99 -9.99
N ILE A 9 6.74 3.05 -9.16
CA ILE A 9 5.37 3.32 -9.57
C ILE A 9 4.79 4.45 -8.70
N ALA A 10 3.77 5.14 -9.19
CA ALA A 10 3.03 6.11 -8.39
C ALA A 10 2.34 5.42 -7.21
N GLY A 11 2.44 6.03 -6.03
CA GLY A 11 1.86 5.60 -4.77
C GLY A 11 1.17 6.75 -4.05
N GLU A 12 0.49 7.62 -4.80
CA GLU A 12 -0.22 8.75 -4.22
C GLU A 12 -1.37 8.27 -3.32
N GLY A 13 -1.47 8.86 -2.13
CA GLY A 13 -2.53 8.59 -1.18
C GLY A 13 -2.46 7.24 -0.46
N ILE A 14 -1.39 6.45 -0.62
CA ILE A 14 -1.17 5.25 0.21
C ILE A 14 -0.19 5.53 1.34
N ASP A 15 -0.44 4.91 2.48
CA ASP A 15 0.54 4.62 3.52
C ASP A 15 0.70 3.10 3.55
N LEU A 16 1.80 2.62 2.97
CA LEU A 16 2.09 1.20 2.80
C LEU A 16 2.18 0.49 4.15
N ALA A 17 2.82 1.13 5.14
CA ALA A 17 2.99 0.53 6.45
C ALA A 17 1.64 0.40 7.16
N LYS A 18 0.78 1.43 7.11
CA LYS A 18 -0.58 1.32 7.68
C LYS A 18 -1.43 0.29 6.95
N SER A 19 -1.34 0.23 5.62
CA SER A 19 -2.12 -0.74 4.82
C SER A 19 -1.71 -2.18 5.13
N LEU A 20 -0.41 -2.49 5.18
CA LEU A 20 0.07 -3.85 5.44
C LEU A 20 -0.06 -4.27 6.91
N ASN A 21 -0.19 -3.32 7.85
CA ASN A 21 -0.35 -3.58 9.29
C ASN A 21 -1.77 -3.28 9.81
N SER A 22 -2.75 -3.02 8.94
CA SER A 22 -4.15 -2.73 9.33
C SER A 22 -4.89 -3.95 9.90
N GLY A 23 -4.31 -5.16 9.74
CA GLY A 23 -4.96 -6.43 10.03
C GLY A 23 -5.66 -7.08 8.83
N GLN A 24 -5.63 -6.45 7.65
CA GLN A 24 -6.21 -7.02 6.42
C GLN A 24 -5.41 -8.20 5.85
N VAL A 25 -4.10 -8.27 6.14
CA VAL A 25 -3.14 -9.26 5.64
C VAL A 25 -2.16 -9.65 6.74
N PHE A 26 -1.60 -10.86 6.68
CA PHE A 26 -0.72 -11.40 7.74
C PHE A 26 0.64 -11.90 7.25
N HIS A 27 0.86 -11.95 5.92
CA HIS A 27 2.04 -12.56 5.31
C HIS A 27 3.12 -11.57 4.87
N TRP A 28 3.03 -10.32 5.33
CA TRP A 28 4.02 -9.27 5.08
C TRP A 28 4.94 -9.12 6.28
N THR A 29 6.25 -9.15 6.04
CA THR A 29 7.28 -8.97 7.07
C THR A 29 8.15 -7.79 6.71
N GLN A 30 8.39 -6.89 7.67
CA GLN A 30 9.28 -5.74 7.46
C GLN A 30 10.72 -6.21 7.20
N HIS A 31 11.34 -5.65 6.17
CA HIS A 31 12.73 -5.94 5.80
C HIS A 31 13.40 -4.68 5.25
N GLY A 32 14.39 -4.15 5.96
CA GLY A 32 15.04 -2.89 5.61
C GLY A 32 14.04 -1.74 5.64
N LYS A 33 13.89 -1.05 4.49
CA LYS A 33 12.98 0.09 4.33
C LYS A 33 11.58 -0.29 3.85
N GLY A 34 11.36 -1.56 3.54
CA GLY A 34 10.12 -2.05 2.96
C GLY A 34 9.63 -3.32 3.61
N PHE A 35 8.87 -4.09 2.85
CA PHE A 35 8.21 -5.31 3.26
C PHE A 35 8.47 -6.41 2.23
N VAL A 36 8.72 -7.62 2.72
CA VAL A 36 8.78 -8.85 1.93
C VAL A 36 7.51 -9.64 2.21
N GLY A 37 6.90 -10.16 1.15
CA GLY A 37 5.69 -10.96 1.23
C GLY A 37 5.42 -11.62 -0.12
N ALA A 38 4.13 -11.81 -0.42
CA ALA A 38 3.69 -12.35 -1.68
C ALA A 38 2.45 -11.61 -2.19
N ILE A 39 2.36 -11.45 -3.50
CA ILE A 39 1.12 -11.09 -4.20
C ILE A 39 0.75 -12.31 -5.02
N ASP A 40 -0.47 -12.81 -4.84
CA ASP A 40 -0.89 -14.15 -5.26
C ASP A 40 0.05 -15.23 -4.68
N GLN A 41 0.80 -15.92 -5.54
CA GLN A 41 1.81 -16.93 -5.18
C GLN A 41 3.22 -16.48 -5.55
N ARG A 42 3.42 -15.18 -5.78
CA ARG A 42 4.70 -14.63 -6.26
C ARG A 42 5.37 -13.82 -5.15
N PRO A 43 6.54 -14.26 -4.65
CA PRO A 43 7.26 -13.54 -3.61
C PRO A 43 7.74 -12.19 -4.14
N CYS A 44 7.58 -11.14 -3.36
CA CYS A 44 7.90 -9.79 -3.79
C CYS A 44 8.32 -8.88 -2.64
N TYR A 45 8.89 -7.75 -3.04
CA TYR A 45 9.29 -6.65 -2.17
C TYR A 45 8.50 -5.41 -2.53
N LEU A 46 8.02 -4.70 -1.50
CA LEU A 46 7.37 -3.40 -1.60
C LEU A 46 8.07 -2.42 -0.66
N GLU A 47 8.41 -1.24 -1.14
CA GLU A 47 8.93 -0.15 -0.32
C GLU A 47 8.28 1.16 -0.72
N GLN A 48 7.96 2.00 0.27
CA GLN A 48 7.46 3.34 0.02
C GLN A 48 8.56 4.39 0.14
N SER A 49 8.61 5.28 -0.84
CA SER A 49 9.54 6.40 -0.91
C SER A 49 8.75 7.67 -1.28
N GLY A 50 8.26 8.37 -0.26
CA GLY A 50 7.32 9.49 -0.45
C GLY A 50 6.05 9.03 -1.16
N ASN A 51 5.71 9.69 -2.28
CA ASN A 51 4.53 9.39 -3.10
C ASN A 51 4.80 8.31 -4.17
N GLN A 52 5.89 7.56 -4.04
CA GLN A 52 6.25 6.48 -4.95
C GLN A 52 6.38 5.17 -4.20
N LEU A 53 6.10 4.07 -4.89
CA LEU A 53 6.40 2.72 -4.43
C LEU A 53 7.49 2.11 -5.31
N LEU A 54 8.45 1.46 -4.65
CA LEU A 54 9.38 0.53 -5.27
C LEU A 54 8.76 -0.86 -5.19
N VAL A 55 8.59 -1.48 -6.35
CA VAL A 55 7.99 -2.81 -6.48
C VAL A 55 8.88 -3.71 -7.33
N SER A 56 8.72 -5.02 -7.20
CA SER A 56 9.38 -5.96 -8.14
C SER A 56 8.95 -5.65 -9.57
N SER A 57 9.91 -5.46 -10.48
CA SER A 57 9.64 -4.98 -11.85
C SER A 57 8.68 -5.86 -12.64
N ASP A 58 8.63 -7.16 -12.33
CA ASP A 58 7.75 -8.17 -12.93
C ASP A 58 6.32 -8.16 -12.37
N LEU A 59 6.03 -7.34 -11.36
CA LEU A 59 4.75 -7.29 -10.65
C LEU A 59 4.12 -5.90 -10.62
N ILE A 60 4.51 -5.00 -11.53
CA ILE A 60 4.01 -3.63 -11.53
C ILE A 60 2.48 -3.57 -11.61
N ALA A 61 1.88 -4.34 -12.53
CA ALA A 61 0.44 -4.34 -12.72
C ALA A 61 -0.30 -4.95 -11.52
N GLU A 62 0.27 -5.99 -10.93
CA GLU A 62 -0.31 -6.68 -9.79
C GLU A 62 -0.16 -5.91 -8.50
N ALA A 63 0.98 -5.26 -8.27
CA ALA A 63 1.14 -4.34 -7.15
C ALA A 63 0.15 -3.17 -7.23
N ARG A 64 -0.08 -2.63 -8.43
CA ARG A 64 -1.08 -1.57 -8.64
C ARG A 64 -2.49 -2.01 -8.25
N ARG A 65 -2.92 -3.19 -8.71
CA ARG A 65 -4.26 -3.72 -8.40
C ARG A 65 -4.38 -4.17 -6.96
N TYR A 66 -3.39 -4.90 -6.45
CA TYR A 66 -3.38 -5.45 -5.10
C TYR A 66 -3.46 -4.35 -4.03
N LEU A 67 -2.74 -3.24 -4.26
CA LEU A 67 -2.76 -2.07 -3.37
C LEU A 67 -3.86 -1.07 -3.73
N ALA A 68 -4.80 -1.43 -4.63
CA ALA A 68 -5.90 -0.58 -5.08
C ALA A 68 -5.47 0.85 -5.46
N LEU A 69 -4.33 1.00 -6.15
CA LEU A 69 -3.75 2.31 -6.50
C LEU A 69 -4.55 3.04 -7.60
N ASP A 70 -5.52 2.36 -8.20
CA ASP A 70 -6.49 2.89 -9.15
C ASP A 70 -7.75 3.47 -8.47
N HIS A 71 -7.93 3.25 -7.16
CA HIS A 71 -9.05 3.82 -6.41
C HIS A 71 -8.74 5.22 -5.85
N ARG A 72 -9.73 6.12 -6.00
CA ARG A 72 -9.73 7.46 -5.41
C ARG A 72 -10.28 7.41 -3.99
N ILE A 73 -9.43 7.05 -3.04
CA ILE A 73 -9.78 6.91 -1.61
C ILE A 73 -10.29 8.23 -1.02
N ASP A 74 -9.76 9.35 -1.47
CA ASP A 74 -10.21 10.69 -1.10
C ASP A 74 -11.68 10.92 -1.46
N GLU A 75 -12.14 10.40 -2.61
CA GLU A 75 -13.55 10.47 -2.97
C GLU A 75 -14.44 9.61 -2.08
N ILE A 76 -13.98 8.41 -1.73
CA ILE A 76 -14.70 7.52 -0.81
C ILE A 76 -14.82 8.19 0.57
N GLN A 77 -13.73 8.75 1.09
CA GLN A 77 -13.73 9.44 2.38
C GLN A 77 -14.66 10.66 2.39
N ARG A 78 -14.83 11.35 1.26
CA ARG A 78 -15.79 12.47 1.13
C ARG A 78 -17.26 12.05 1.21
N THR A 79 -17.57 10.76 1.05
CA THR A 79 -18.94 10.24 1.22
C THR A 79 -19.31 9.97 2.67
N PHE A 80 -18.34 10.04 3.59
CA PHE A 80 -18.59 9.79 5.00
C PHE A 80 -19.46 10.90 5.61
N PRO A 81 -20.33 10.57 6.58
CA PRO A 81 -21.13 11.56 7.28
C PRO A 81 -20.23 12.57 7.99
N ASP A 82 -20.78 13.77 8.22
CA ASP A 82 -20.16 14.80 9.05
C ASP A 82 -20.21 14.37 10.53
N ASP A 83 -19.33 13.44 10.89
CA ASP A 83 -19.20 12.84 12.21
C ASP A 83 -17.76 13.07 12.75
N PRO A 84 -17.60 13.68 13.93
CA PRO A 84 -16.28 13.95 14.50
C PRO A 84 -15.43 12.71 14.78
N THR A 85 -16.06 11.59 15.17
CA THR A 85 -15.36 10.35 15.50
C THR A 85 -14.79 9.72 14.23
N LEU A 86 -15.60 9.67 13.18
CA LEU A 86 -15.21 9.14 11.88
C LEU A 86 -14.15 10.04 11.22
N SER A 87 -14.28 11.36 11.35
CA SER A 87 -13.28 12.31 10.88
C SER A 87 -11.92 12.10 11.56
N ALA A 88 -11.91 11.89 12.88
CA ALA A 88 -10.70 11.57 13.63
C ALA A 88 -10.10 10.23 13.18
N ALA A 89 -10.93 9.21 12.95
CA ALA A 89 -10.49 7.92 12.44
C ALA A 89 -9.86 8.03 11.05
N VAL A 90 -10.46 8.77 10.12
CA VAL A 90 -9.90 9.02 8.78
C VAL A 90 -8.56 9.77 8.87
N CYS A 91 -8.47 10.77 9.73
CA CYS A 91 -7.22 11.51 9.94
C CYS A 91 -6.09 10.59 10.45
N TYR A 92 -6.41 9.73 11.43
CA TYR A 92 -5.46 8.77 11.99
C TYR A 92 -5.07 7.67 10.99
N ALA A 93 -6.05 7.08 10.33
CA ALA A 93 -5.92 5.95 9.40
C ALA A 93 -5.60 6.38 7.96
N GLY A 94 -5.36 7.67 7.72
CA GLY A 94 -5.10 8.19 6.38
C GLY A 94 -4.02 7.40 5.66
N GLY A 95 -4.32 7.00 4.42
CA GLY A 95 -3.45 6.22 3.55
C GLY A 95 -3.69 4.71 3.55
N ILE A 96 -4.56 4.16 4.42
CA ILE A 96 -4.93 2.74 4.36
C ILE A 96 -5.69 2.43 3.06
N ARG A 97 -5.33 1.30 2.43
CA ARG A 97 -5.99 0.71 1.27
C ARG A 97 -6.26 -0.77 1.46
#